data_AF-A0A851HYZ6-F1
#
_entry.id   AF-A0A851HYZ6-F1
#
_cell.length_a   1.000
_cell.length_b   1.000
_cell.length_c   1.000
_cell.angle_alpha   90.00
_cell.angle_beta   90.00
_cell.angle_gamma   90.00
#
_symmetry.space_group_name_H-M   'P 1'
#
loop_
_entity.id
_entity.type
_entity.pdbx_description
1 polymer ?
#
loop_
_entity_poly.entity_id
_entity_poly.type
_entity_poly.pdbx_seq_one_letter_code
_entity_poly.pdbx_strand_id
1 'polypeptide(L)' 'MKTLLIVLAVLFLALVVVLPLVEKYAPKGEARNYGNLTRFIFPLMAALIVVQMIRYFFF' A
#
# COMPACT_ATOMS: atom_id res chain seq x y z
N MET A 1 12.13 22.58 1.63
CA MET A 1 12.94 22.12 2.79
C MET A 1 12.05 21.65 3.95
N LYS A 2 11.29 22.53 4.63
CA LYS A 2 10.46 22.16 5.81
C LYS A 2 9.47 21.02 5.57
N THR A 3 8.66 21.10 4.51
CA THR A 3 7.67 20.06 4.17
C THR A 3 8.32 18.70 3.94
N LEU A 4 9.47 18.68 3.26
CA LEU A 4 10.22 17.47 2.93
C LEU A 4 10.71 16.77 4.19
N LEU A 5 11.26 17.53 5.15
CA LEU A 5 11.70 17.01 6.44
C LEU A 5 10.53 16.48 7.29
N ILE A 6 9.38 17.14 7.26
CA ILE A 6 8.17 16.68 7.96
C ILE A 6 7.68 15.36 7.37
N VAL A 7 7.59 15.26 6.05
CA VAL A 7 7.20 14.01 5.37
C VAL A 7 8.17 12.89 5.73
N LEU A 8 9.48 13.16 5.70
CA LEU A 8 10.49 12.16 6.04
C LEU A 8 10.36 11.68 7.50
N ALA A 9 10.14 12.59 8.44
CA ALA A 9 9.99 12.26 9.86
C ALA A 9 8.71 11.44 10.12
N VAL A 10 7.60 11.79 9.46
CA VAL A 10 6.34 11.04 9.56
C VAL A 10 6.49 9.64 8.96
N LEU A 11 7.12 9.52 7.79
CA LEU A 11 7.38 8.22 7.17
C LEU A 11 8.30 7.36 8.04
N PHE A 12 9.32 7.95 8.65
CA PHE A 12 10.22 7.24 9.56
C PHE A 12 9.47 6.73 10.79
N LEU A 13 8.66 7.56 11.43
CA LEU A 13 7.81 7.14 12.56
C LEU A 13 6.80 6.07 12.15
N ALA A 14 6.21 6.20 10.96
CA ALA A 14 5.30 5.19 10.43
C ALA A 14 6.00 3.83 10.29
N LEU A 15 7.23 3.78 9.78
CA LEU A 15 7.99 2.53 9.71
C LEU A 15 8.28 1.96 11.10
N VAL A 16 8.72 2.80 12.04
CA VAL A 16 9.03 2.37 13.42
C VAL A 16 7.81 1.82 14.16
N VAL A 17 6.61 2.33 13.87
CA VAL A 17 5.37 1.85 14.50
C VAL A 17 4.77 0.66 13.73
N VAL A 18 4.67 0.74 12.40
CA VAL A 18 4.04 -0.29 11.57
C VAL A 18 4.85 -1.58 11.58
N LEU A 19 6.18 -1.52 11.57
CA LEU A 19 7.04 -2.71 11.57
C LEU A 19 6.79 -3.64 12.78
N PRO A 20 6.86 -3.19 14.04
CA PRO A 20 6.61 -4.06 15.20
C PRO A 20 5.13 -4.50 15.28
N LEU A 21 4.19 -3.67 14.81
CA LEU A 21 2.79 -4.07 14.68
C LEU A 21 2.65 -5.25 13.71
N VAL A 22 3.26 -5.15 12.53
CA VAL A 22 3.26 -6.24 11.56
C VAL A 22 3.95 -7.48 12.14
N GLU A 23 5.09 -7.35 12.80
CA GLU A 23 5.77 -8.50 13.42
C GLU A 23 4.96 -9.15 14.55
N LYS A 24 4.23 -8.35 15.33
CA LYS A 24 3.42 -8.83 16.46
C LYS A 24 2.13 -9.52 15.99
N TYR A 25 1.49 -8.98 14.97
CA TYR A 25 0.18 -9.45 14.49
C TYR A 25 0.26 -10.31 13.22
N ALA A 26 1.43 -10.43 12.58
CA ALA A 26 1.59 -11.36 11.47
C ALA A 26 1.51 -12.81 11.96
N PRO A 27 0.69 -13.66 11.33
CA PRO A 27 0.62 -15.07 11.67
C PRO A 27 1.99 -15.72 11.45
N LYS A 28 2.57 -16.23 12.54
CA LYS A 28 3.86 -16.93 12.52
C LYS A 28 3.62 -18.38 12.12
N GLY A 29 3.85 -18.70 10.84
CA GLY A 29 3.91 -20.09 10.36
C GLY A 29 2.91 -20.49 9.28
N GLU A 30 1.99 -19.62 8.86
CA GLU A 30 1.18 -19.90 7.68
C GLU A 30 1.99 -19.61 6.41
N ALA A 31 2.07 -20.61 5.52
CA ALA A 31 2.49 -20.37 4.14
C ALA A 31 1.50 -19.37 3.53
N ARG A 32 1.87 -18.09 3.53
CA ARG A 32 1.03 -17.00 3.03
C ARG A 32 0.62 -17.34 1.59
N ASN A 33 -0.65 -17.74 1.43
CA ASN A 33 -1.20 -18.10 0.14
C ASN A 33 -1.56 -16.82 -0.62
N TYR A 34 -0.52 -16.15 -1.14
CA TYR A 34 -0.67 -14.94 -1.93
C TYR A 34 -1.30 -15.20 -3.31
N GLY A 35 -1.43 -16.46 -3.73
CA GLY A 35 -1.99 -16.82 -5.04
C GLY A 35 -3.40 -16.26 -5.26
N ASN A 36 -4.23 -16.25 -4.21
CA ASN A 36 -5.58 -15.68 -4.27
C ASN A 36 -5.58 -14.15 -4.38
N LEU A 37 -4.61 -13.48 -3.74
CA LEU A 37 -4.51 -12.01 -3.77
C LEU A 37 -3.95 -11.53 -5.12
N THR A 38 -2.95 -12.23 -5.66
CA THR A 38 -2.32 -11.91 -6.95
C THR A 38 -3.32 -11.95 -8.11
N ARG A 39 -4.33 -12.83 -8.05
CA ARG A 39 -5.39 -12.91 -9.07
C ARG A 39 -6.19 -11.60 -9.22
N PHE A 40 -6.33 -10.83 -8.16
CA PHE A 40 -7.05 -9.56 -8.19
C PHE A 40 -6.20 -8.36 -8.62
N ILE A 41 -4.87 -8.51 -8.70
CA ILE A 41 -3.98 -7.41 -9.09
C ILE A 41 -4.32 -6.91 -10.49
N PHE A 42 -4.47 -7.82 -11.47
CA PHE A 42 -4.80 -7.46 -12.85
C PHE A 42 -6.16 -6.75 -13.00
N PRO A 43 -7.29 -7.27 -12.49
CA PRO A 43 -8.56 -6.58 -12.61
C PRO A 43 -8.60 -5.26 -11.84
N LEU A 44 -7.98 -5.18 -10.66
CA LEU A 44 -7.92 -3.92 -9.91
C LEU A 44 -7.05 -2.87 -10.62
N MET A 45 -5.92 -3.28 -11.22
CA MET A 45 -5.11 -2.43 -12.09
C MET A 45 -5.91 -1.87 -13.27
N ALA A 46 -6.67 -2.71 -13.95
CA ALA A 46 -7.54 -2.28 -15.05
C ALA A 46 -8.58 -1.26 -14.58
N ALA A 47 -9.22 -1.50 -13.43
CA ALA A 47 -10.18 -0.57 -12.83
C ALA A 47 -9.53 0.78 -12.49
N LEU A 48 -8.32 0.77 -11.90
CA LEU A 48 -7.59 2.00 -11.58
C LEU A 48 -7.23 2.79 -12.83
N ILE A 49 -6.84 2.13 -13.92
CA ILE A 49 -6.56 2.80 -15.20
C ILE A 49 -7.83 3.48 -15.73
N VAL A 50 -8.98 2.80 -15.70
CA VAL A 50 -10.26 3.37 -16.14
C VAL A 50 -10.64 4.58 -15.29
N VAL A 51 -10.55 4.48 -13.96
CA VAL A 51 -10.84 5.59 -13.05
C VAL A 51 -9.91 6.78 -13.32
N GLN A 52 -8.62 6.52 -13.57
CA GLN A 52 -7.65 7.56 -13.88
C GLN A 52 -7.94 8.23 -15.22
N MET A 53 -8.38 7.48 -16.23
CA MET A 53 -8.81 8.03 -17.52
C MET A 53 -10.04 8.93 -17.34
N ILE A 54 -11.04 8.48 -16.59
CA ILE A 54 -12.23 9.30 -16.29
C ILE A 54 -11.81 10.58 -15.59
N ARG A 55 -10.94 10.49 -14.57
CA ARG A 55 -10.44 11.65 -13.86
C ARG A 55 -9.67 12.61 -14.78
N TYR A 56 -8.89 12.11 -15.73
CA TYR A 56 -8.11 12.96 -16.64
C TYR A 56 -8.97 13.65 -17.71
N PHE A 57 -10.01 12.98 -18.21
CA PHE A 57 -10.86 13.51 -19.29
C PHE A 57 -12.08 14.31 -18.80
N PHE A 58 -12.56 14.06 -17.57
CA PHE A 58 -13.80 14.67 -17.05
C PHE A 58 -13.60 15.61 -15.84
N PHE A 59 -12.42 15.64 -15.21
CA PHE A 59 -12.09 16.48 -14.04
C PHE A 59 -10.79 17.26 -14.28
#